data_AF-A0A1D3JCU1-F1
#
_entry.id   AF-A0A1D3JCU1-F1
#
_cell.length_a   1.000
_cell.length_b   1.000
_cell.length_c   1.000
_cell.angle_alpha   90.00
_cell.angle_beta   90.00
_cell.angle_gamma   90.00
#
_symmetry.space_group_name_H-M   'P 1'
#
loop_
_entity.id
_entity.type
_entity.pdbx_description
1 polymer ?
#
loop_
_entity_poly.entity_id
_entity_poly.type
_entity_poly.pdbx_seq_one_letter_code
_entity_poly.pdbx_strand_id
1 'polypeptide(L)'
;MSTTESDVVNILNKILHKTVKLEYSNKIIDTGIKECEDLLLKSIAFQFTEIYGRALKHNKNKDDEYEQLYCEYIQEWLNYMKYFYTLGGTCESKKKLWIKYIHNPLQKIEQGFNNNLPCNLNTDKFYDYFQKELIPGSCNDNDTISPMIPLSIGFSIFGIALICMFLYKFTPIKAWFQNHMSKKKESLQYINNEEKHDLTKNVYWNSDSHNEHDMNHITYHPSRL
;
A
#
# COMPACT_ATOMS: atom_id res chain seq x y z
N MET A 1 -2.99 -11.10 55.03
CA MET A 1 -4.26 -10.34 55.17
C MET A 1 -5.00 -10.55 53.86
N SER A 2 -6.26 -11.03 53.84
CA SER A 2 -6.88 -11.42 52.55
C SER A 2 -7.28 -10.19 51.73
N THR A 3 -6.46 -9.86 50.74
CA THR A 3 -6.77 -8.89 49.68
C THR A 3 -7.99 -9.41 48.90
N THR A 4 -9.03 -8.59 48.79
CA THR A 4 -10.27 -9.01 48.12
C THR A 4 -10.11 -8.85 46.60
N GLU A 5 -10.81 -9.66 45.81
CA GLU A 5 -10.81 -9.62 44.35
C GLU A 5 -11.10 -8.20 43.79
N SER A 6 -11.90 -7.42 44.53
CA SER A 6 -12.20 -6.01 44.26
C SER A 6 -10.97 -5.09 44.33
N ASP A 7 -10.04 -5.36 45.25
CA ASP A 7 -8.82 -4.57 45.42
C ASP A 7 -7.87 -4.79 44.25
N VAL A 8 -7.77 -6.03 43.76
CA VAL A 8 -6.95 -6.41 42.59
C VAL A 8 -7.48 -5.72 41.33
N VAL A 9 -8.79 -5.77 41.09
CA VAL A 9 -9.43 -5.14 39.93
C VAL A 9 -9.25 -3.61 39.94
N ASN A 10 -9.35 -2.98 41.11
CA ASN A 10 -9.14 -1.54 41.24
C ASN A 10 -7.68 -1.13 40.96
N ILE A 11 -6.72 -1.96 41.36
CA ILE A 11 -5.30 -1.75 41.06
C ILE A 11 -5.05 -1.88 39.56
N LEU A 12 -5.57 -2.94 38.93
CA LEU A 12 -5.46 -3.17 37.49
C LEU A 12 -6.08 -2.04 36.67
N ASN A 13 -7.28 -1.58 37.06
CA ASN A 13 -7.93 -0.46 36.38
C ASN A 13 -7.12 0.83 36.50
N LYS A 14 -6.48 1.10 37.64
CA LYS A 14 -5.60 2.27 37.82
C LYS A 14 -4.34 2.20 36.96
N ILE A 15 -3.86 0.99 36.66
CA ILE A 15 -2.71 0.73 35.78
C ILE A 15 -3.11 0.94 34.30
N LEU A 16 -4.30 0.48 33.90
CA LEU A 16 -4.74 0.44 32.51
C LEU A 16 -5.30 1.77 31.98
N HIS A 17 -5.85 2.65 32.83
CA HIS A 17 -6.71 3.75 32.38
C HIS A 17 -6.03 5.09 32.03
N LYS A 18 -4.72 5.13 31.72
CA LYS A 18 -4.04 6.39 31.34
C LYS A 18 -3.81 6.46 29.84
N THR A 19 -4.40 7.47 29.20
CA THR A 19 -4.13 7.92 27.83
C THR A 19 -2.62 7.87 27.56
N VAL A 20 -2.21 7.16 26.50
CA VAL A 20 -0.82 6.73 26.25
C VAL A 20 0.09 7.91 25.91
N LYS A 21 0.43 8.71 26.91
CA LYS A 21 1.65 9.50 26.88
C LYS A 21 2.78 8.55 27.25
N LEU A 22 3.61 8.23 26.27
CA LEU A 22 4.81 7.43 26.44
C LEU A 22 5.81 8.22 27.29
N GLU A 23 5.88 7.92 28.59
CA GLU A 23 6.72 8.64 29.56
C GLU A 23 8.16 8.11 29.59
N TYR A 24 8.36 6.85 29.22
CA TYR A 24 9.61 6.09 29.33
C TYR A 24 10.14 5.55 28.00
N SER A 25 9.45 5.80 26.89
CA SER A 25 9.89 5.42 25.53
C SER A 25 11.33 5.81 25.18
N ASN A 26 11.88 6.86 25.79
CA ASN A 26 13.28 7.27 25.59
C ASN A 26 14.29 6.26 26.17
N LYS A 27 13.89 5.40 27.11
CA LYS A 27 14.77 4.38 27.70
C LYS A 27 15.16 3.26 26.74
N ILE A 28 14.47 3.17 25.61
CA ILE A 28 14.74 2.16 24.59
C ILE A 28 15.77 2.60 23.54
N ILE A 29 16.21 3.86 23.55
CA ILE A 29 17.01 4.45 22.46
C ILE A 29 18.35 3.74 22.28
N ASP A 30 19.05 3.41 23.37
CA ASP A 30 20.41 2.87 23.34
C ASP A 30 20.45 1.32 23.32
N THR A 31 19.29 0.70 23.08
CA THR A 31 19.11 -0.76 23.16
C THR A 31 19.24 -1.46 21.81
N GLY A 32 19.29 -0.71 20.70
CA GLY A 32 19.27 -1.23 19.32
C GLY A 32 17.87 -1.59 18.80
N ILE A 33 16.82 -1.48 19.63
CA ILE A 33 15.44 -1.87 19.26
C ILE A 33 14.85 -0.96 18.16
N LYS A 34 15.33 0.28 18.04
CA LYS A 34 14.92 1.18 16.95
C LYS A 34 15.23 0.61 15.57
N GLU A 35 16.29 -0.18 15.45
CA GLU A 35 16.74 -0.84 14.22
C GLU A 35 15.88 -2.05 13.84
N CYS A 36 14.98 -2.49 14.74
CA CYS A 36 14.04 -3.55 14.43
C CYS A 36 13.10 -3.12 13.30
N GLU A 37 13.08 -3.85 12.19
CA GLU A 37 12.17 -3.59 11.08
C GLU A 37 10.74 -4.08 11.37
N ASP A 38 10.59 -5.07 12.25
CA ASP A 38 9.29 -5.59 12.67
C ASP A 38 8.56 -4.58 13.57
N LEU A 39 7.54 -3.94 13.00
CA LEU A 39 6.74 -2.93 13.69
C LEU A 39 5.99 -3.46 14.91
N LEU A 40 5.56 -4.73 14.87
CA LEU A 40 4.87 -5.36 16.00
C LEU A 40 5.85 -5.58 17.15
N LEU A 41 7.02 -6.15 16.87
CA LEU A 41 8.03 -6.40 17.90
C LEU A 41 8.54 -5.08 18.51
N LYS A 42 8.76 -4.07 17.68
CA LYS A 42 9.10 -2.71 18.13
C LYS A 42 8.03 -2.17 19.07
N SER A 43 6.75 -2.29 18.70
CA SER A 43 5.61 -1.88 19.55
C SER A 43 5.59 -2.61 20.89
N ILE A 44 5.78 -3.93 20.89
CA ILE A 44 5.87 -4.73 22.13
C ILE A 44 6.98 -4.21 23.03
N ALA A 45 8.15 -3.93 22.47
CA ALA A 45 9.29 -3.43 23.25
C ALA A 45 9.04 -2.05 23.87
N PHE A 46 8.40 -1.14 23.13
CA PHE A 46 7.98 0.16 23.67
C PHE A 46 6.96 0.00 24.80
N GLN A 47 5.96 -0.87 24.62
CA GLN A 47 4.94 -1.12 25.63
C GLN A 47 5.54 -1.73 26.90
N PHE A 48 6.45 -2.71 26.76
CA PHE A 48 7.18 -3.28 27.87
C PHE A 48 7.91 -2.20 28.68
N THR A 49 8.64 -1.33 27.99
CA THR A 49 9.40 -0.23 28.61
C THR A 49 8.49 0.71 29.42
N GLU A 50 7.30 1.02 28.89
CA GLU A 50 6.31 1.83 29.59
C GLU A 50 5.74 1.13 30.83
N ILE A 51 5.37 -0.14 30.70
CA ILE A 51 4.83 -0.93 31.79
C ILE A 51 5.86 -1.02 32.92
N TYR A 52 7.11 -1.36 32.60
CA TYR A 52 8.20 -1.46 33.56
C TYR A 52 8.47 -0.13 34.27
N GLY A 53 8.58 0.97 33.52
CA GLY A 53 8.80 2.31 34.11
C GLY A 53 7.65 2.78 34.99
N ARG A 54 6.40 2.43 34.64
CA ARG A 54 5.22 2.72 35.48
C ARG A 54 5.23 1.92 36.77
N ALA A 55 5.55 0.63 36.71
CA ALA A 55 5.68 -0.22 37.87
C ALA A 55 6.73 0.34 38.84
N LEU A 56 7.91 0.72 38.33
CA LEU A 56 8.96 1.39 39.11
C LEU A 56 8.51 2.67 39.80
N LYS A 57 7.81 3.55 39.08
CA LYS A 57 7.30 4.80 39.64
C LYS A 57 6.27 4.56 40.74
N HIS A 58 5.45 3.52 40.60
CA HIS A 58 4.45 3.16 41.59
C HIS A 58 5.03 2.44 42.81
N ASN A 59 6.15 1.72 42.63
CA ASN A 59 6.80 0.96 43.69
C ASN A 59 7.58 1.81 44.70
N LYS A 60 7.88 3.08 44.40
CA LYS A 60 8.76 3.93 45.24
C LYS A 60 8.39 4.07 46.72
N ASN A 61 7.20 3.66 47.17
CA ASN A 61 6.75 3.80 48.57
C ASN A 61 5.76 2.68 49.00
N LYS A 62 5.86 1.44 48.50
CA LYS A 62 4.88 0.37 48.78
C LYS A 62 5.51 -0.87 49.40
N ASP A 63 4.66 -1.65 50.07
CA ASP A 63 4.99 -2.91 50.76
C ASP A 63 5.36 -4.04 49.77
N ASP A 64 6.07 -5.05 50.26
CA ASP A 64 6.67 -6.16 49.49
C ASP A 64 5.61 -6.95 48.68
N GLU A 65 4.38 -7.08 49.19
CA GLU A 65 3.26 -7.74 48.50
C GLU A 65 2.90 -7.03 47.19
N TYR A 66 2.99 -5.69 47.17
CA TYR A 66 2.65 -4.89 46.00
C TYR A 66 3.67 -5.05 44.89
N GLU A 67 4.94 -5.18 45.27
CA GLU A 67 6.06 -5.40 44.35
C GLU A 67 5.94 -6.75 43.64
N GLN A 68 5.62 -7.81 44.39
CA GLN A 68 5.46 -9.15 43.86
C GLN A 68 4.34 -9.22 42.80
N LEU A 69 3.21 -8.56 43.05
CA LEU A 69 2.09 -8.49 42.10
C LEU A 69 2.48 -7.82 40.77
N TYR A 70 3.32 -6.77 40.81
CA TYR A 70 3.80 -6.14 39.58
C TYR A 70 4.77 -7.04 38.81
N CYS A 71 5.66 -7.76 39.50
CA CYS A 71 6.55 -8.71 38.85
C CYS A 71 5.78 -9.83 38.15
N GLU A 72 4.77 -10.38 38.82
CA GLU A 72 3.90 -11.41 38.26
C GLU A 72 3.17 -10.89 37.01
N TYR A 73 2.53 -9.72 37.12
CA TYR A 73 1.85 -9.09 35.99
C TYR A 73 2.78 -8.86 34.77
N ILE A 74 3.97 -8.31 35.00
CA ILE A 74 4.93 -8.04 33.92
C ILE A 74 5.41 -9.34 33.29
N GLN A 75 5.71 -10.36 34.10
CA GLN A 75 6.15 -11.66 33.63
C GLN A 75 5.07 -12.37 32.80
N GLU A 76 3.82 -12.35 33.25
CA GLU A 76 2.68 -12.90 32.51
C GLU A 76 2.45 -12.15 31.20
N TRP A 77 2.48 -10.83 31.22
CA TRP A 77 2.33 -10.01 30.02
C TRP A 77 3.43 -10.31 29.00
N LEU A 78 4.69 -10.42 29.45
CA LEU A 78 5.82 -10.80 28.60
C LEU A 78 5.63 -12.20 28.02
N ASN A 79 5.22 -13.17 28.83
CA ASN A 79 4.98 -14.53 28.39
C ASN A 79 3.86 -14.60 27.36
N TYR A 80 2.78 -13.85 27.56
CA TYR A 80 1.66 -13.74 26.64
C TYR A 80 2.14 -13.14 25.31
N MET A 81 2.77 -11.96 25.32
CA MET A 81 3.27 -11.32 24.10
C MET A 81 4.28 -12.19 23.36
N LYS A 82 5.18 -12.87 24.08
CA LYS A 82 6.12 -13.85 23.52
C LYS A 82 5.40 -14.99 22.84
N TYR A 83 4.41 -15.59 23.51
CA TYR A 83 3.63 -16.70 22.99
C TYR A 83 2.95 -16.33 21.68
N PHE A 84 2.25 -15.18 21.63
CA PHE A 84 1.59 -14.75 20.40
C PHE A 84 2.56 -14.37 19.29
N TYR A 85 3.60 -13.61 19.61
CA TYR A 85 4.56 -13.15 18.60
C TYR A 85 5.36 -14.30 17.98
N THR A 86 5.76 -15.27 18.80
CA THR A 86 6.57 -16.44 18.36
C THR A 86 5.74 -17.66 17.98
N LEU A 87 4.41 -17.55 18.04
CA LEU A 87 3.46 -18.65 17.84
C LEU A 87 3.83 -19.85 18.70
N GLY A 88 3.84 -19.65 20.02
CA GLY A 88 4.28 -20.65 20.99
C GLY A 88 5.66 -21.20 20.64
N GLY A 89 6.63 -20.34 20.30
CA GLY A 89 7.98 -20.77 19.95
C GLY A 89 8.10 -21.69 18.72
N THR A 90 7.02 -21.93 17.97
CA THR A 90 7.09 -22.81 16.79
C THR A 90 7.65 -22.08 15.56
N CYS A 91 7.62 -20.74 15.57
CA CYS A 91 8.11 -19.90 14.49
C CYS A 91 9.56 -19.45 14.73
N GLU A 92 10.52 -20.08 14.05
CA GLU A 92 11.94 -19.90 14.33
C GLU A 92 12.45 -18.49 13.95
N SER A 93 11.96 -17.93 12.85
CA SER A 93 12.30 -16.54 12.44
C SER A 93 11.86 -15.53 13.50
N LYS A 94 10.64 -15.68 14.04
CA LYS A 94 10.11 -14.82 15.10
C LYS A 94 10.83 -15.05 16.43
N LYS A 95 11.21 -16.28 16.77
CA LYS A 95 12.07 -16.56 17.93
C LYS A 95 13.38 -15.81 17.88
N LYS A 96 14.10 -15.87 16.76
CA LYS A 96 15.36 -15.15 16.57
C LYS A 96 15.20 -13.64 16.76
N LEU A 97 14.13 -13.06 16.21
CA LEU A 97 13.82 -11.65 16.40
C LEU A 97 13.51 -11.32 17.87
N TRP A 98 12.70 -12.13 18.55
CA TRP A 98 12.38 -11.96 19.97
C TRP A 98 13.65 -11.99 20.83
N ILE A 99 14.53 -12.97 20.59
CA ILE A 99 15.79 -13.09 21.31
C ILE A 99 16.64 -11.84 21.09
N LYS A 100 16.79 -11.40 19.84
CA LYS A 100 17.62 -10.25 19.47
C LYS A 100 17.12 -8.92 20.07
N TYR A 101 15.82 -8.66 20.00
CA TYR A 101 15.28 -7.32 20.29
C TYR A 101 14.48 -7.22 21.60
N ILE A 102 14.14 -8.33 22.26
CA ILE A 102 13.48 -8.30 23.58
C ILE A 102 14.36 -8.93 24.64
N HIS A 103 14.75 -10.21 24.48
CA HIS A 103 15.52 -10.93 25.49
C HIS A 103 16.90 -10.30 25.76
N ASN A 104 17.73 -10.15 24.72
CA ASN A 104 19.09 -9.62 24.88
C ASN A 104 19.12 -8.18 25.40
N PRO A 105 18.26 -7.26 24.94
CA PRO A 105 18.29 -5.89 25.42
C PRO A 105 17.53 -5.70 26.75
N LEU A 106 16.84 -6.71 27.28
CA LEU A 106 16.01 -6.62 28.48
C LEU A 106 16.79 -6.01 29.66
N GLN A 107 17.97 -6.57 29.96
CA GLN A 107 18.82 -6.07 31.04
C GLN A 107 19.26 -4.63 30.82
N LYS A 108 19.51 -4.22 29.57
CA LYS A 108 19.86 -2.82 29.24
C LYS A 108 18.67 -1.88 29.45
N ILE A 109 17.46 -2.34 29.13
CA ILE A 109 16.22 -1.58 29.39
C ILE A 109 16.08 -1.38 30.89
N GLU A 110 16.22 -2.44 31.69
CA GLU A 110 16.14 -2.40 33.16
C GLU A 110 17.17 -1.44 33.75
N GLN A 111 18.44 -1.56 33.34
CA GLN A 111 19.53 -0.65 33.74
C GLN A 111 19.31 0.81 33.28
N GLY A 112 18.50 1.02 32.23
CA GLY A 112 18.11 2.36 31.79
C GLY A 112 17.30 3.12 32.83
N PHE A 113 16.78 2.43 33.85
CA PHE A 113 16.10 3.02 35.00
C PHE A 113 17.05 3.12 36.20
N ASN A 114 16.95 4.22 36.96
CA ASN A 114 17.85 4.48 38.09
C ASN A 114 17.68 3.49 39.26
N ASN A 115 16.53 2.81 39.32
CA ASN A 115 16.21 1.74 40.26
C ASN A 115 15.74 0.55 39.44
N ASN A 116 16.11 -0.66 39.87
CA ASN A 116 15.57 -1.87 39.29
C ASN A 116 14.35 -2.32 40.09
N LEU A 117 13.33 -2.78 39.38
CA LEU A 117 12.29 -3.59 40.01
C LEU A 117 13.00 -4.90 40.38
N PRO A 118 12.87 -5.44 41.59
CA PRO A 118 13.54 -6.69 41.98
C PRO A 118 12.87 -7.93 41.36
N CYS A 119 12.24 -7.75 40.21
CA CYS A 119 11.72 -8.83 39.40
C CYS A 119 12.87 -9.53 38.68
N ASN A 120 12.93 -10.84 38.81
CA ASN A 120 13.76 -11.66 37.94
C ASN A 120 12.94 -12.09 36.71
N LEU A 121 12.90 -11.23 35.69
CA LEU A 121 12.14 -11.50 34.47
C LEU A 121 12.82 -12.60 33.64
N ASN A 122 12.14 -13.73 33.45
CA ASN A 122 12.62 -14.83 32.65
C ASN A 122 12.01 -14.80 31.26
N THR A 123 12.86 -14.74 30.23
CA THR A 123 12.42 -14.80 28.82
C THR A 123 12.99 -15.98 28.03
N ASP A 124 13.81 -16.84 28.65
CA ASP A 124 14.57 -17.92 28.00
C ASP A 124 13.70 -19.05 27.46
N LYS A 125 12.61 -19.37 28.16
CA LYS A 125 11.80 -20.55 27.87
C LYS A 125 10.75 -20.25 26.82
N PHE A 126 10.64 -21.12 25.81
CA PHE A 126 9.55 -21.12 24.84
C PHE A 126 8.61 -22.29 25.13
N TYR A 127 7.32 -22.05 24.99
CA TYR A 127 6.30 -23.09 25.10
C TYR A 127 6.20 -23.71 23.72
N ASP A 128 6.95 -24.78 23.39
CA ASP A 128 7.07 -25.39 22.05
C ASP A 128 5.76 -26.02 21.51
N TYR A 129 4.63 -25.37 21.71
CA TYR A 129 3.29 -25.81 21.36
C TYR A 129 2.41 -24.63 20.97
N PHE A 130 1.87 -24.70 19.75
CA PHE A 130 0.91 -23.75 19.22
C PHE A 130 -0.06 -24.48 18.28
N GLN A 131 -1.28 -23.95 18.15
CA GLN A 131 -2.27 -24.55 17.26
C GLN A 131 -1.78 -24.49 15.81
N LYS A 132 -1.62 -25.66 15.18
CA LYS A 132 -1.02 -25.80 13.85
C LYS A 132 -1.78 -25.03 12.76
N GLU A 133 -3.09 -24.86 12.92
CA GLU A 133 -3.95 -24.11 11.99
C GLU A 133 -3.66 -22.61 11.94
N LEU A 134 -3.04 -22.07 12.99
CA LEU A 134 -2.70 -20.65 13.14
C LEU A 134 -1.25 -20.35 12.76
N ILE A 135 -0.47 -21.36 12.33
CA ILE A 135 0.93 -21.18 11.92
C ILE A 135 0.93 -20.74 10.44
N PRO A 136 1.31 -19.49 10.12
CA PRO A 136 1.41 -19.04 8.74
C PRO A 136 2.58 -19.76 8.06
N GLY A 137 2.44 -20.05 6.76
CA GLY A 137 3.45 -20.75 5.98
C GLY A 137 4.82 -20.05 5.94
N SER A 138 4.86 -18.74 6.18
CA SER A 138 6.09 -17.91 6.19
C SER A 138 6.92 -18.02 7.48
N CYS A 139 6.55 -18.89 8.42
CA CYS A 139 7.27 -19.01 9.70
C CYS A 139 8.66 -19.66 9.58
N ASN A 140 8.90 -20.38 8.48
CA ASN A 140 10.14 -21.10 8.22
C ASN A 140 10.78 -20.66 6.89
N ASP A 141 10.71 -19.38 6.58
CA ASP A 141 11.43 -18.85 5.43
C ASP A 141 12.93 -18.82 5.77
N ASN A 142 13.63 -19.90 5.45
CA ASN A 142 14.91 -19.75 4.78
C ASN A 142 14.60 -18.88 3.56
N ASP A 143 15.28 -17.75 3.37
CA ASP A 143 15.06 -16.80 2.27
C ASP A 143 15.07 -17.47 0.88
N THR A 144 13.99 -18.17 0.52
CA THR A 144 13.62 -18.47 -0.84
C THR A 144 12.56 -17.46 -1.15
N ILE A 145 13.01 -16.34 -1.72
CA ILE A 145 12.17 -15.38 -2.44
C ILE A 145 11.08 -16.20 -3.13
N SER A 146 9.84 -16.06 -2.65
CA SER A 146 8.70 -16.75 -3.26
C SER A 146 8.77 -16.47 -4.77
N PRO A 147 8.75 -17.50 -5.65
CA PRO A 147 8.97 -17.33 -7.10
C PRO A 147 7.94 -16.40 -7.77
N MET A 148 6.93 -15.96 -7.01
CA MET A 148 5.88 -15.04 -7.41
C MET A 148 6.38 -13.63 -7.80
N ILE A 149 7.46 -13.11 -7.20
CA ILE A 149 7.96 -11.75 -7.47
C ILE A 149 8.67 -11.63 -8.84
N PRO A 150 9.65 -12.49 -9.21
CA PRO A 150 10.29 -12.40 -10.52
C PRO A 150 9.36 -12.76 -11.69
N LEU A 151 8.34 -13.61 -11.46
CA LEU A 151 7.35 -13.95 -12.48
C LEU A 151 6.49 -12.72 -12.86
N SER A 152 6.09 -11.90 -11.90
CA SER A 152 5.24 -10.71 -12.14
C SER A 152 5.92 -9.65 -13.03
N ILE A 153 7.21 -9.41 -12.79
CA ILE A 153 8.00 -8.45 -13.58
C ILE A 153 8.25 -9.00 -14.99
N GLY A 154 8.53 -10.31 -15.11
CA GLY A 154 8.70 -10.99 -16.39
C GLY A 154 7.46 -10.91 -17.29
N PHE A 155 6.27 -11.16 -16.73
CA PHE A 155 5.02 -11.06 -17.49
C PHE A 155 4.70 -9.62 -17.93
N SER A 156 5.01 -8.63 -17.09
CA SER A 156 4.81 -7.22 -17.43
C SER A 156 5.71 -6.79 -18.60
N ILE A 157 6.98 -7.17 -18.56
CA ILE A 157 7.95 -6.88 -19.62
C ILE A 157 7.59 -7.64 -20.92
N PHE A 158 7.21 -8.92 -20.80
CA PHE A 158 6.82 -9.75 -21.95
C PHE A 158 5.53 -9.24 -22.60
N GLY A 159 4.55 -8.81 -21.80
CA GLY A 159 3.33 -8.18 -22.29
C GLY A 159 3.61 -6.88 -23.06
N ILE A 160 4.46 -6.00 -22.52
CA ILE A 160 4.87 -4.77 -23.20
C ILE A 160 5.60 -5.11 -24.51
N ALA A 161 6.52 -6.07 -24.50
CA ALA A 161 7.26 -6.49 -25.70
C ALA A 161 6.32 -7.02 -26.80
N LEU A 162 5.32 -7.83 -26.44
CA LEU A 162 4.32 -8.32 -27.38
C LEU A 162 3.51 -7.16 -27.98
N ILE A 163 3.01 -6.25 -27.15
CA ILE A 163 2.27 -5.06 -27.61
C ILE A 163 3.14 -4.23 -28.57
N CYS A 164 4.41 -3.98 -28.24
CA CYS A 164 5.35 -3.28 -29.12
C CYS A 164 5.57 -4.02 -30.44
N MET A 165 5.68 -5.35 -30.43
CA MET A 165 5.81 -6.16 -31.66
C MET A 165 4.59 -6.03 -32.56
N PHE A 166 3.38 -6.09 -31.98
CA PHE A 166 2.13 -5.89 -32.71
C PHE A 166 2.05 -4.47 -33.28
N LEU A 167 2.33 -3.44 -32.48
CA LEU A 167 2.31 -2.04 -32.92
C LEU A 167 3.39 -1.74 -33.97
N TYR A 168 4.56 -2.38 -33.89
CA TYR A 168 5.60 -2.28 -34.93
C TYR A 168 5.12 -2.87 -36.26
N LYS A 169 4.48 -4.04 -36.23
CA LYS A 169 3.88 -4.67 -37.42
C LYS A 169 2.70 -3.86 -37.98
N PHE A 170 2.07 -3.03 -37.15
CA PHE A 170 0.99 -2.11 -37.53
C PHE A 170 1.48 -0.67 -37.84
N THR A 171 2.77 -0.37 -37.73
CA THR A 171 3.32 0.92 -38.16
C THR A 171 3.14 1.23 -39.67
N PRO A 172 3.06 0.26 -40.63
CA PRO A 172 2.65 0.58 -42.00
C PRO A 172 1.20 1.06 -42.14
N ILE A 173 0.36 0.95 -41.09
CA ILE A 173 -1.00 1.52 -41.10
C ILE A 173 -0.96 3.04 -41.22
N LYS A 174 0.09 3.73 -40.76
CA LYS A 174 0.20 5.18 -40.90
C LYS A 174 0.28 5.61 -42.37
N ALA A 175 1.00 4.84 -43.20
CA ALA A 175 1.08 5.05 -44.64
C ALA A 175 -0.22 4.63 -45.36
N TRP A 176 -0.83 3.52 -44.94
CA TRP A 176 -2.12 3.07 -45.48
C TRP A 176 -3.28 4.03 -45.15
N PHE A 177 -3.33 4.57 -43.93
CA PHE A 177 -4.36 5.50 -43.47
C PHE A 177 -4.25 6.87 -44.16
N GLN A 178 -3.03 7.37 -44.35
CA GLN A 178 -2.80 8.58 -45.15
C GLN A 178 -3.30 8.40 -46.58
N ASN A 179 -3.03 7.26 -47.21
CA ASN A 179 -3.44 7.00 -48.59
C ASN A 179 -4.96 6.75 -48.71
N HIS A 180 -5.57 6.10 -47.71
CA HIS A 180 -7.01 5.86 -47.66
C HIS A 180 -7.82 7.15 -47.45
N MET A 181 -7.36 8.04 -46.56
CA MET A 181 -8.01 9.34 -46.34
C MET A 181 -7.79 10.32 -47.51
N SER A 182 -6.66 10.20 -48.22
CA SER A 182 -6.36 10.99 -49.43
C SER A 182 -7.29 10.67 -50.60
N LYS A 183 -7.62 9.38 -50.83
CA LYS A 183 -8.55 8.96 -51.90
C LYS A 183 -9.96 9.53 -51.74
N LYS A 184 -10.39 9.79 -50.50
CA LYS A 184 -11.70 10.40 -50.22
C LYS A 184 -11.74 11.91 -50.49
N LYS A 185 -10.57 12.55 -50.62
CA LYS A 185 -10.43 13.99 -50.93
C LYS A 185 -10.46 14.26 -52.44
N GLU A 186 -9.95 13.34 -53.25
CA GLU A 186 -10.03 13.41 -54.73
C GLU A 186 -11.47 13.23 -55.24
N SER A 187 -12.27 12.33 -54.67
CA SER A 187 -13.67 12.14 -55.09
C SER A 187 -14.56 13.35 -54.78
N LEU A 188 -14.26 14.12 -53.73
CA LEU A 188 -15.00 15.32 -53.37
C LEU A 188 -14.60 16.54 -54.23
N GLN A 189 -13.34 16.60 -54.68
CA GLN A 189 -12.87 17.62 -55.62
C GLN A 189 -13.35 17.37 -57.05
N TYR A 190 -13.56 16.11 -57.45
CA TYR A 190 -14.16 15.77 -58.75
C TYR A 190 -15.63 16.26 -58.84
N ILE A 191 -16.44 15.98 -57.81
CA ILE A 191 -17.85 16.38 -57.76
C ILE A 191 -18.02 17.92 -57.72
N ASN A 192 -17.14 18.63 -56.99
CA ASN A 192 -17.20 20.09 -56.87
C ASN A 192 -16.69 20.84 -58.13
N ASN A 193 -15.89 20.18 -58.97
CA ASN A 193 -15.41 20.72 -60.24
C ASN A 193 -16.41 20.50 -61.39
N GLU A 194 -17.21 19.43 -61.36
CA GLU A 194 -18.32 19.22 -62.32
C GLU A 194 -19.40 20.31 -62.18
N GLU A 195 -19.75 20.71 -60.94
CA GLU A 195 -20.80 21.72 -60.70
C GLU A 195 -20.38 23.15 -61.07
N LYS A 196 -19.10 23.50 -60.95
CA LYS A 196 -18.57 24.80 -61.41
C LYS A 196 -18.36 24.88 -62.92
N HIS A 197 -18.08 23.76 -63.57
CA HIS A 197 -17.78 23.73 -65.00
C HIS A 197 -19.04 23.87 -65.86
N ASP A 198 -20.21 23.44 -65.38
CA ASP A 198 -21.49 23.61 -66.10
C ASP A 198 -22.09 25.02 -66.00
N LEU A 199 -21.91 25.73 -64.87
CA LEU A 199 -22.40 27.11 -64.72
C LEU A 199 -21.55 28.16 -65.45
N THR A 200 -20.28 27.85 -65.72
CA THR A 200 -19.33 28.82 -66.32
C THR A 200 -19.24 28.68 -67.84
N LYS A 201 -19.60 27.52 -68.42
CA LYS A 201 -19.45 27.26 -69.87
C LYS A 201 -20.45 27.99 -70.76
N ASN A 202 -21.61 28.40 -70.23
CA ASN A 202 -22.66 29.04 -71.03
C ASN A 202 -22.54 30.57 -71.12
N VAL A 203 -21.57 31.21 -70.44
CA VAL A 203 -21.52 32.68 -70.27
C VAL A 203 -20.41 33.38 -71.07
N TYR A 204 -19.45 32.65 -71.67
CA TYR A 204 -18.21 33.28 -72.18
C TYR A 204 -17.98 33.29 -73.71
N TRP A 205 -18.83 32.71 -74.55
CA TRP A 205 -18.76 32.88 -76.02
C TRP A 205 -20.19 32.79 -76.59
N ASN A 206 -20.85 33.87 -76.99
CA ASN A 206 -20.53 34.56 -78.24
C ASN A 206 -21.06 36.01 -78.19
N SER A 207 -20.13 36.97 -78.27
CA SER A 207 -20.37 38.37 -78.59
C SER A 207 -20.44 38.49 -80.12
N ASP A 208 -21.46 39.21 -80.57
CA ASP A 208 -21.54 40.02 -81.79
C ASP A 208 -20.67 39.69 -83.02
N SER A 209 -21.33 39.37 -84.14
CA SER A 209 -21.50 40.39 -85.20
C SER A 209 -22.46 39.94 -86.32
N HIS A 210 -23.59 40.66 -86.39
CA HIS A 210 -24.24 41.22 -87.58
C HIS A 210 -24.78 40.29 -88.70
N ASN A 211 -26.11 40.19 -88.82
CA ASN A 211 -26.90 41.03 -89.73
C ASN A 211 -28.42 40.82 -89.59
N GLU A 212 -29.13 41.93 -89.42
CA GLU A 212 -30.41 42.32 -90.04
C GLU A 212 -31.52 41.29 -90.30
N HIS A 213 -32.59 41.42 -89.50
CA HIS A 213 -33.94 41.84 -89.90
C HIS A 213 -35.07 41.01 -89.28
N ASP A 214 -35.92 41.79 -88.60
CA ASP A 214 -37.37 41.69 -88.52
C ASP A 214 -38.06 40.83 -87.43
N MET A 215 -38.76 41.61 -86.60
CA MET A 215 -40.14 41.43 -86.17
C MET A 215 -40.45 40.54 -84.94
N ASN A 216 -40.59 41.26 -83.81
CA ASN A 216 -41.76 41.36 -82.94
C ASN A 216 -42.52 40.12 -82.44
N HIS A 217 -42.90 40.29 -81.16
CA HIS A 217 -44.20 40.00 -80.53
C HIS A 217 -44.37 38.74 -79.65
N ILE A 218 -44.60 39.07 -78.37
CA ILE A 218 -45.64 38.59 -77.42
C ILE A 218 -45.35 37.28 -76.67
N THR A 219 -45.09 37.27 -75.35
CA THR A 219 -45.85 37.56 -74.09
C THR A 219 -46.76 36.43 -73.53
N TYR A 220 -46.72 36.30 -72.18
CA TYR A 220 -47.68 35.70 -71.22
C TYR A 220 -47.76 34.15 -71.15
N HIS A 221 -47.97 33.47 -70.02
CA HIS A 221 -48.04 33.73 -68.56
C HIS A 221 -48.05 32.36 -67.83
N PRO A 222 -47.80 32.27 -66.51
CA PRO A 222 -47.86 31.04 -65.71
C PRO A 222 -49.22 30.87 -65.02
N SER A 223 -49.49 29.68 -64.44
CA SER A 223 -50.37 29.54 -63.27
C SER A 223 -50.20 28.18 -62.59
N ARG A 224 -50.09 28.26 -61.27
CA ARG A 224 -50.23 27.18 -60.28
C ARG A 224 -51.63 26.54 -60.33
N LEU A 225 -51.70 25.28 -59.91
CA LEU A 225 -52.53 24.86 -58.78
C LEU A 225 -51.77 23.82 -57.96
#